data_AF-A0A379W9F7-F1
#
_entry.id   AF-A0A379W9F7-F1
#
_cell.length_a   1.000
_cell.length_b   1.000
_cell.length_c   1.000
_cell.angle_alpha   90.00
_cell.angle_beta   90.00
_cell.angle_gamma   90.00
#
_symmetry.space_group_name_H-M   'P 1'
#
loop_
_entity.id
_entity.type
_entity.pdbx_description
1 polymer ?
#
loop_
_entity_poly.entity_id
_entity_poly.type
_entity_poly.pdbx_seq_one_letter_code
_entity_poly.pdbx_strand_id
1 'polypeptide(L)'
;MARAMDNAILETILQRVRPLIGQGKVADYIPALASVEGSKLGIAICTVDGQHYQAGDAHERFSIQSISKVLSLVVAMRHYPEEEIWQRVGKDPSGSPFNSLVQLEMEQGIPRNPFINAGALVVCDMLQGRLSAPRSADAGSCARALWRIGYYV
;
A
#
# COMPACT_ATOMS: atom_id res chain seq x y z
N MET A 1 -19.59 27.88 -11.81
CA MET A 1 -19.20 26.80 -12.75
C MET A 1 -18.03 26.05 -12.13
N ALA A 2 -18.09 24.71 -12.03
CA ALA A 2 -16.94 23.93 -11.61
C ALA A 2 -15.84 24.09 -12.67
N ARG A 3 -14.61 24.37 -12.23
CA ARG A 3 -13.45 24.43 -13.14
C ARG A 3 -13.22 23.01 -13.69
N ALA A 4 -13.16 22.88 -15.01
CA ALA A 4 -12.81 21.61 -15.64
C ALA A 4 -11.40 21.17 -15.18
N MET A 5 -11.21 19.87 -14.96
CA MET A 5 -9.91 19.32 -14.58
C MET A 5 -8.93 19.45 -15.75
N ASP A 6 -7.72 19.90 -15.48
CA ASP A 6 -6.63 19.96 -16.46
C ASP A 6 -5.27 19.75 -15.76
N ASN A 7 -4.23 19.45 -16.55
CA ASN A 7 -2.87 19.25 -15.99
C ASN A 7 -2.27 20.53 -15.40
N ALA A 8 -2.74 21.72 -15.80
CA ALA A 8 -2.22 22.99 -15.29
C ALA A 8 -2.63 23.24 -13.83
N ILE A 9 -3.82 22.76 -13.42
CA ILE A 9 -4.23 22.73 -12.01
C ILE A 9 -3.25 21.88 -11.20
N LEU A 10 -2.91 20.69 -11.69
CA LEU A 10 -1.98 19.79 -11.02
C LEU A 10 -0.58 20.40 -10.91
N GLU A 11 -0.08 21.01 -11.98
CA GLU A 11 1.20 21.72 -11.96
C GLU A 11 1.19 22.89 -10.96
N THR A 12 0.09 23.63 -10.87
CA THR A 12 -0.08 24.70 -9.87
C THR A 12 0.00 24.15 -8.44
N ILE A 13 -0.60 22.99 -8.18
CA ILE A 13 -0.51 22.32 -6.87
C ILE A 13 0.94 21.95 -6.58
N LEU A 14 1.64 21.34 -7.55
CA LEU A 14 3.05 20.98 -7.39
C LEU A 14 3.93 22.19 -7.09
N GLN A 15 3.74 23.30 -7.80
CA GLN A 15 4.46 24.56 -7.55
C GLN A 15 4.22 25.11 -6.15
N ARG A 16 2.99 25.02 -5.63
CA ARG A 16 2.64 25.48 -4.28
C ARG A 16 3.27 24.65 -3.17
N VAL A 17 3.40 23.34 -3.37
CA VAL A 17 3.95 22.43 -2.34
C VAL A 17 5.45 22.19 -2.48
N ARG A 18 6.05 22.48 -3.64
CA ARG A 18 7.51 22.33 -3.87
C ARG A 18 8.38 23.04 -2.82
N PRO A 19 8.03 24.23 -2.28
CA PRO A 19 8.77 24.85 -1.18
C PRO A 19 8.75 24.06 0.15
N LEU A 20 7.85 23.09 0.30
CA LEU A 20 7.78 22.23 1.50
C LEU A 20 8.75 21.05 1.43
N ILE A 21 9.41 20.82 0.29
CA ILE A 21 10.43 19.78 0.15
C ILE A 21 11.55 20.01 1.17
N GLY A 22 11.96 18.94 1.84
CA GLY A 22 12.99 18.97 2.89
C GLY A 22 12.44 19.13 4.32
N GLN A 23 11.14 19.36 4.52
CA GLN A 23 10.53 19.33 5.86
C GLN A 23 10.38 17.91 6.42
N GLY A 24 10.43 16.89 5.56
CA GLY A 24 10.43 15.47 5.93
C GLY A 24 11.78 14.81 5.66
N LYS A 25 11.93 13.56 6.12
CA LYS A 25 13.11 12.73 5.89
C LYS A 25 12.74 11.57 4.97
N VAL A 26 13.54 11.34 3.93
CA VAL A 26 13.45 10.13 3.11
C VAL A 26 13.71 8.91 4.01
N ALA A 27 12.88 7.87 3.86
CA ALA A 27 13.05 6.62 4.59
C ALA A 27 14.43 6.00 4.29
N ASP A 28 15.24 5.76 5.32
CA ASP A 28 16.62 5.32 5.20
C ASP A 28 16.93 3.97 5.84
N TYR A 29 15.92 3.31 6.42
CA TYR A 29 16.06 1.99 7.05
C TYR A 29 16.25 0.85 6.02
N ILE A 30 15.96 1.08 4.73
CA ILE A 30 16.26 0.17 3.62
C ILE A 30 17.22 0.91 2.66
N PRO A 31 18.38 0.34 2.31
CA PRO A 31 19.36 1.02 1.44
C PRO A 31 18.80 1.50 0.10
N ALA A 32 17.91 0.70 -0.50
CA ALA A 32 17.26 1.05 -1.77
C ALA A 32 16.28 2.24 -1.66
N LEU A 33 15.75 2.53 -0.46
CA LEU A 33 14.94 3.73 -0.21
C LEU A 33 15.83 4.94 0.08
N ALA A 34 16.92 4.74 0.82
CA ALA A 34 17.87 5.78 1.17
C ALA A 34 18.53 6.44 -0.06
N SER A 35 18.67 5.69 -1.16
CA SER A 35 19.27 6.16 -2.41
C SER A 35 18.33 7.02 -3.28
N VAL A 36 17.05 7.16 -2.91
CA VAL A 36 16.06 7.92 -3.70
C VAL A 36 16.21 9.41 -3.45
N GLU A 37 16.18 10.19 -4.53
CA GLU A 37 16.23 11.66 -4.45
C GLU A 37 14.98 12.22 -3.76
N GLY A 38 15.14 12.91 -2.63
CA GLY A 38 14.03 13.47 -1.85
C GLY A 38 13.31 14.68 -2.49
N SER A 39 13.72 15.09 -3.68
CA SER A 39 13.13 16.21 -4.44
C SER A 39 12.04 15.78 -5.43
N LYS A 40 11.87 14.46 -5.66
CA LYS A 40 10.89 13.93 -6.60
C LYS A 40 9.46 14.22 -6.14
N LEU A 41 8.63 14.70 -7.05
CA LEU A 41 7.25 15.04 -6.77
C LEU A 41 6.37 14.85 -8.01
N GLY A 42 5.42 13.91 -7.92
CA GLY A 42 4.46 13.62 -8.97
C GLY A 42 3.03 13.52 -8.43
N ILE A 43 2.06 13.86 -9.28
CA ILE A 43 0.63 13.70 -8.99
C ILE A 43 -0.08 13.17 -10.23
N ALA A 44 -1.01 12.25 -10.04
CA ALA A 44 -1.84 11.70 -11.10
C ALA A 44 -3.27 11.50 -10.63
N ILE A 45 -4.23 11.71 -11.53
CA ILE A 45 -5.66 11.48 -11.34
C ILE A 45 -6.15 10.58 -12.47
N CYS A 46 -6.87 9.52 -12.10
CA CYS A 46 -7.66 8.69 -13.01
C CYS A 46 -9.12 8.81 -12.59
N THR A 47 -9.98 9.30 -13.48
CA THR A 47 -11.40 9.45 -13.21
C THR A 47 -12.16 8.15 -13.51
N VAL A 48 -13.40 8.04 -13.01
CA VAL A 48 -14.24 6.84 -13.22
C VAL A 48 -14.60 6.60 -14.70
N ASP A 49 -14.60 7.64 -15.52
CA ASP A 49 -14.80 7.60 -16.97
C ASP A 49 -13.49 7.41 -17.76
N GLY A 50 -12.36 7.16 -17.08
CA GLY A 50 -11.09 6.82 -17.71
C GLY A 50 -10.30 8.02 -18.24
N GLN A 51 -10.61 9.24 -17.81
CA GLN A 51 -9.76 10.40 -18.10
C GLN A 51 -8.54 10.40 -17.17
N HIS A 52 -7.40 10.78 -17.74
CA HIS A 52 -6.12 10.79 -17.05
C HIS A 52 -5.53 12.20 -17.04
N TYR A 53 -5.15 12.65 -15.85
CA TYR A 53 -4.46 13.91 -15.62
C TYR A 53 -3.22 13.67 -14.79
N GLN A 54 -2.11 14.34 -15.10
CA GLN A 54 -0.86 14.16 -14.38
C GLN A 54 0.04 15.39 -14.49
N ALA A 55 0.94 15.55 -13.52
CA ALA A 55 1.97 16.57 -13.50
C ALA A 55 3.20 16.11 -12.71
N GLY A 56 4.35 16.79 -12.93
CA GLY A 56 5.62 16.47 -12.28
C GLY A 56 6.17 15.09 -12.65
N ASP A 57 6.78 14.41 -11.68
CA ASP A 57 7.44 13.12 -11.84
C ASP A 57 6.46 11.92 -11.87
N ALA A 58 5.25 12.10 -12.39
CA ALA A 58 4.16 11.11 -12.31
C ALA A 58 4.45 9.75 -12.99
N HIS A 59 5.44 9.68 -13.88
CA HIS A 59 5.87 8.44 -14.53
C HIS A 59 7.02 7.72 -13.82
N GLU A 60 7.61 8.35 -12.80
CA GLU A 60 8.71 7.77 -12.03
C GLU A 60 8.19 6.60 -11.20
N ARG A 61 8.87 5.44 -11.32
CA ARG A 61 8.48 4.24 -10.59
C ARG A 61 9.07 4.27 -9.18
N PHE A 62 8.26 3.91 -8.19
CA PHE A 62 8.70 3.77 -6.81
C PHE A 62 8.11 2.50 -6.17
N SER A 63 8.67 2.07 -5.04
CA SER A 63 8.09 0.96 -4.28
C SER A 63 6.77 1.39 -3.66
N ILE A 64 5.71 0.60 -3.88
CA ILE A 64 4.38 0.91 -3.33
C ILE A 64 4.28 0.70 -1.81
N GLN A 65 5.26 0.03 -1.18
CA GLN A 65 5.30 -0.14 0.29
C GLN A 65 3.96 -0.64 0.85
N SER A 66 3.51 -0.12 2.00
CA SER A 66 2.24 -0.47 2.64
C SER A 66 0.97 -0.18 1.81
N ILE A 67 1.04 0.53 0.67
CA ILE A 67 -0.09 0.62 -0.28
C ILE A 67 -0.44 -0.78 -0.82
N SER A 68 0.53 -1.69 -0.88
CA SER A 68 0.29 -3.09 -1.26
C SER A 68 -0.74 -3.82 -0.38
N LYS A 69 -0.98 -3.38 0.86
CA LYS A 69 -1.95 -4.00 1.78
C LYS A 69 -3.37 -3.92 1.26
N VAL A 70 -3.78 -2.78 0.68
CA VAL A 70 -5.13 -2.65 0.07
C VAL A 70 -5.29 -3.58 -1.13
N LEU A 71 -4.26 -3.69 -1.98
CA LEU A 71 -4.30 -4.55 -3.16
C LEU A 71 -4.38 -6.02 -2.74
N SER A 72 -3.62 -6.41 -1.72
CA SER A 72 -3.62 -7.78 -1.18
C SER A 72 -4.98 -8.14 -0.59
N LEU A 73 -5.60 -7.23 0.15
CA LEU A 73 -6.94 -7.43 0.70
C LEU A 73 -7.98 -7.62 -0.41
N VAL A 74 -7.93 -6.82 -1.48
CA VAL A 74 -8.84 -6.95 -2.63
C VAL A 74 -8.69 -8.34 -3.28
N VAL A 75 -7.46 -8.83 -3.43
CA VAL A 75 -7.24 -10.20 -3.94
C VAL A 75 -7.83 -11.23 -2.98
N ALA A 76 -7.61 -11.11 -1.67
CA ALA A 76 -8.16 -12.04 -0.69
C ALA A 76 -9.69 -12.07 -0.73
N MET A 77 -10.35 -10.90 -0.79
CA MET A 77 -11.81 -10.77 -0.92
C MET A 77 -12.39 -11.39 -2.19
N ARG A 78 -11.60 -11.54 -3.26
CA ARG A 78 -12.04 -12.26 -4.48
C ARG A 78 -11.95 -13.77 -4.33
N HIS A 79 -11.11 -14.28 -3.44
CA HIS A 79 -10.85 -15.70 -3.29
C HIS A 79 -11.46 -16.30 -2.03
N TYR A 80 -11.92 -15.49 -1.07
CA TYR A 80 -12.46 -15.91 0.22
C TYR A 80 -13.86 -15.33 0.46
N PRO A 81 -14.77 -16.09 1.09
CA PRO A 81 -15.95 -15.51 1.72
C PRO A 81 -15.51 -14.47 2.75
N GLU A 82 -16.22 -13.34 2.81
CA GLU A 82 -15.90 -12.25 3.72
C GLU A 82 -15.74 -12.73 5.17
N GLU A 83 -16.65 -13.57 5.63
CA GLU A 83 -16.69 -14.06 7.01
C GLU A 83 -15.41 -14.81 7.42
N GLU A 84 -14.79 -15.53 6.48
CA GLU A 84 -13.52 -16.23 6.73
C GLU A 84 -12.34 -15.26 6.85
N ILE A 85 -12.36 -14.16 6.11
CA ILE A 85 -11.34 -13.09 6.23
C ILE A 85 -11.49 -12.44 7.61
N TRP A 86 -12.72 -12.08 7.97
CA TRP A 86 -13.00 -11.28 9.15
C TRP A 86 -12.92 -12.06 10.47
N GLN A 87 -12.91 -13.39 10.41
CA GLN A 87 -12.54 -14.24 11.55
C GLN A 87 -11.03 -14.23 11.85
N ARG A 88 -10.19 -13.94 10.85
CA ARG A 88 -8.72 -13.98 10.98
C ARG A 88 -8.10 -12.60 11.20
N VAL A 89 -8.75 -11.54 10.74
CA VAL A 89 -8.32 -10.15 10.90
C VAL A 89 -9.55 -9.25 11.04
N GLY A 90 -9.51 -8.29 11.96
CA GLY A 90 -10.65 -7.41 12.23
C GLY A 90 -10.87 -6.31 11.18
N LYS A 91 -11.75 -5.36 11.50
CA LYS A 91 -12.09 -4.18 10.67
C LYS A 91 -11.89 -2.84 11.39
N ASP A 92 -11.37 -2.87 12.62
CA ASP A 92 -11.37 -1.71 13.50
C ASP A 92 -10.14 -0.82 13.27
N PRO A 93 -10.28 0.50 13.40
CA PRO A 93 -9.12 1.39 13.38
C PRO A 93 -8.16 1.06 14.54
N SER A 94 -6.86 1.19 14.31
CA SER A 94 -5.85 1.11 15.36
C SER A 94 -5.56 2.51 15.91
N GLY A 95 -5.67 2.66 17.23
CA GLY A 95 -5.28 3.91 17.93
C GLY A 95 -3.78 3.98 18.26
N SER A 96 -3.03 2.90 18.02
CA SER A 96 -1.59 2.81 18.27
C SER A 96 -0.80 2.64 16.96
N PRO A 97 0.54 2.78 16.98
CA PRO A 97 1.37 2.58 15.80
C PRO A 97 1.12 1.24 15.10
N PHE A 98 1.26 1.23 13.77
CA PHE A 98 0.93 0.08 12.91
C PHE A 98 1.73 -1.21 13.18
N ASN A 99 2.80 -1.13 13.97
CA ASN A 99 3.69 -2.23 14.36
C ASN A 99 3.64 -2.53 15.88
N SER A 100 2.61 -2.08 16.59
CA SER A 100 2.48 -2.25 18.04
C SER A 100 2.20 -3.71 18.44
N LEU A 101 3.21 -4.37 19.04
CA LEU A 101 3.07 -5.73 19.57
C LEU A 101 2.17 -5.79 20.80
N VAL A 102 2.24 -4.79 21.68
CA VAL A 102 1.40 -4.70 22.89
C VAL A 102 -0.08 -4.72 22.53
N GLN A 103 -0.47 -4.01 21.48
CA GLN A 103 -1.85 -4.01 21.02
C GLN A 103 -2.29 -5.39 20.53
N LEU A 104 -1.43 -6.10 19.80
CA LEU A 104 -1.72 -7.45 19.31
C LEU A 104 -1.89 -8.46 20.45
N GLU A 105 -1.08 -8.35 21.51
CA GLU A 105 -1.22 -9.15 22.73
C GLU A 105 -2.55 -8.90 23.44
N MET A 106 -2.94 -7.62 23.57
CA MET A 106 -4.23 -7.23 24.15
C MET A 106 -5.42 -7.76 23.32
N GLU A 107 -5.25 -7.90 22.01
CA GLU A 107 -6.24 -8.45 21.08
C GLU A 107 -6.15 -9.98 20.92
N GLN A 108 -5.43 -10.65 21.82
CA GLN A 108 -5.31 -12.11 21.86
C GLN A 108 -4.80 -12.71 20.54
N GLY A 109 -3.94 -11.96 19.83
CA GLY A 109 -3.30 -12.40 18.59
C GLY A 109 -4.12 -12.21 17.32
N ILE A 110 -5.34 -11.67 17.38
CA ILE A 110 -6.13 -11.32 16.18
C ILE A 110 -5.88 -9.84 15.85
N PRO A 111 -5.23 -9.51 14.72
CA PRO A 111 -4.94 -8.11 14.38
C PRO A 111 -6.22 -7.31 14.11
N ARG A 112 -6.30 -6.05 14.58
CA ARG A 112 -7.48 -5.18 14.35
C ARG A 112 -7.92 -5.00 12.91
N ASN A 113 -6.99 -4.92 11.96
CA ASN A 113 -7.30 -4.58 10.58
C ASN A 113 -6.19 -5.01 9.62
N PRO A 114 -6.48 -5.19 8.33
CA PRO A 114 -5.50 -5.61 7.32
C PRO A 114 -4.46 -4.53 6.96
N PHE A 115 -4.58 -3.30 7.46
CA PHE A 115 -3.70 -2.19 7.11
C PHE A 115 -2.53 -2.00 8.10
N ILE A 116 -2.61 -2.63 9.27
CA ILE A 116 -1.45 -2.81 10.16
C ILE A 116 -0.61 -4.00 9.73
N ASN A 117 0.63 -4.06 10.23
CA ASN A 117 1.60 -5.07 9.82
C ASN A 117 1.15 -6.50 10.08
N ALA A 118 0.68 -6.77 11.30
CA ALA A 118 0.20 -8.09 11.68
C ALA A 118 -1.00 -8.53 10.82
N GLY A 119 -1.94 -7.63 10.52
CA GLY A 119 -3.09 -7.93 9.67
C GLY A 119 -2.70 -8.19 8.21
N ALA A 120 -1.73 -7.46 7.68
CA ALA A 120 -1.20 -7.70 6.35
C ALA A 120 -0.54 -9.09 6.21
N LEU A 121 0.17 -9.54 7.26
CA LEU A 121 0.74 -10.88 7.31
C LEU A 121 -0.34 -11.97 7.33
N VAL A 122 -1.44 -11.76 8.07
CA VAL A 122 -2.59 -12.68 8.02
C VAL A 122 -3.18 -12.77 6.62
N VAL A 123 -3.39 -11.63 5.95
CA VAL A 123 -3.88 -11.61 4.55
C VAL A 123 -2.90 -12.32 3.61
N CYS A 124 -1.61 -12.12 3.80
CA CYS A 124 -0.56 -12.80 3.03
C CYS A 124 -0.61 -14.32 3.22
N ASP A 125 -0.75 -14.79 4.45
CA ASP A 125 -0.90 -16.22 4.76
C ASP A 125 -2.15 -16.81 4.10
N MET A 126 -3.29 -16.11 4.15
CA MET A 126 -4.51 -16.52 3.45
C MET A 126 -4.23 -16.70 1.95
N LEU A 127 -3.68 -15.68 1.29
CA LEU A 127 -3.36 -15.76 -0.13
C LEU A 127 -2.41 -16.92 -0.45
N GLN A 128 -1.40 -17.14 0.39
CA GLN A 128 -0.50 -18.27 0.24
C GLN A 128 -1.25 -19.61 0.35
N GLY A 129 -2.17 -19.76 1.30
CA GLY A 129 -2.93 -21.00 1.51
C GLY A 129 -3.82 -21.40 0.33
N ARG A 130 -4.44 -20.44 -0.39
CA ARG A 130 -5.32 -20.74 -1.53
C ARG A 130 -4.67 -20.65 -2.90
N LEU A 131 -3.66 -19.81 -3.06
CA LEU A 131 -3.04 -19.55 -4.38
C LEU A 131 -1.75 -20.33 -4.60
N SER A 132 -1.20 -20.99 -3.57
CA SER A 132 -0.03 -21.85 -3.73
C SER A 132 -0.44 -23.26 -4.17
N ALA A 133 -0.72 -23.44 -5.46
CA ALA A 133 -0.68 -24.77 -6.07
C ALA A 133 0.79 -25.24 -6.22
N PRO A 134 1.11 -26.54 -6.05
CA PRO A 134 2.42 -27.05 -6.42
C PRO A 134 2.55 -27.08 -7.95
N ARG A 135 3.53 -26.33 -8.48
CA ARG A 135 4.07 -26.36 -9.86
C ARG A 135 3.14 -25.90 -10.99
N SER A 136 3.20 -24.60 -11.28
CA SER A 136 3.40 -24.05 -12.63
C SER A 136 3.80 -22.57 -12.49
N ALA A 137 4.51 -22.02 -13.47
CA ALA A 137 5.46 -20.91 -13.35
C ALA A 137 4.96 -19.53 -12.83
N ASP A 138 3.70 -19.39 -12.39
CA ASP A 138 3.13 -18.13 -11.88
C ASP A 138 3.05 -18.01 -10.35
N ALA A 139 3.23 -19.09 -9.60
CA ALA A 139 3.29 -19.05 -8.13
C ALA A 139 4.45 -18.16 -7.62
N GLY A 140 5.51 -18.00 -8.42
CA GLY A 140 6.59 -17.08 -8.13
C GLY A 140 6.17 -15.60 -8.18
N SER A 141 5.16 -15.23 -8.96
CA SER A 141 4.67 -13.85 -9.06
C SER A 141 3.96 -13.41 -7.77
N CYS A 142 3.02 -14.24 -7.29
CA CYS A 142 2.25 -13.95 -6.09
C CYS A 142 3.14 -14.04 -4.84
N ALA A 143 3.96 -15.09 -4.71
CA ALA A 143 4.90 -15.22 -3.60
C ALA A 143 5.99 -14.13 -3.59
N ARG A 144 6.48 -13.64 -4.75
CA ARG A 144 7.42 -12.50 -4.79
C ARG A 144 6.75 -11.16 -4.49
N ALA A 145 5.51 -10.96 -4.92
CA ALA A 145 4.71 -9.80 -4.55
C ALA A 145 4.46 -9.78 -3.03
N LEU A 146 4.10 -10.92 -2.46
CA LEU A 146 3.86 -11.15 -1.03
C LEU A 146 5.15 -11.09 -0.19
N TRP A 147 6.28 -11.63 -0.66
CA TRP A 147 7.58 -11.47 0.00
C TRP A 147 8.05 -10.02 0.01
N ARG A 148 7.78 -9.25 -1.05
CA ARG A 148 8.01 -7.81 -1.03
C ARG A 148 7.07 -7.09 -0.08
N ILE A 149 5.81 -7.52 0.04
CA ILE A 149 4.90 -7.01 1.08
C ILE A 149 5.51 -7.26 2.47
N GLY A 150 5.98 -8.47 2.77
CA GLY A 150 6.59 -8.82 4.06
C GLY A 150 7.89 -8.06 4.40
N TYR A 151 8.66 -7.60 3.41
CA TYR A 151 9.83 -6.73 3.61
C TYR A 151 9.48 -5.24 3.79
N TYR A 152 8.23 -4.86 3.49
CA TYR A 152 7.70 -3.49 3.63
C TYR A 152 6.63 -3.37 4.73
N VAL A 153 6.51 -4.42 5.54
CA VAL A 153 5.81 -4.52 6.82
C VAL A 153 6.84 -4.22 7.89
#